data_AF-A0A2E1RWK3-F1
#
_entry.id   AF-A0A2E1RWK3-F1
#
_cell.length_a   1.000
_cell.length_b   1.000
_cell.length_c   1.000
_cell.angle_alpha   90.00
_cell.angle_beta   90.00
_cell.angle_gamma   90.00
#
_symmetry.space_group_name_H-M   'P 1'
#
loop_
_entity.id
_entity.type
_entity.pdbx_description
1 polymer ?
#
loop_
_entity_poly.entity_id
_entity_poly.type
_entity_poly.pdbx_seq_one_letter_code
_entity_poly.pdbx_strand_id
1 'polypeptide(L)'
;MRRKFLIATLLASATVASCSGGNEFSFSKRSTPDEFMVRPRAPLTLPPDYELRAPSGDQRQEYAPSTAERQAREALGDTGTSELTPAELAILKQAGADKVSGNIRAEIDRETAALEERNLSVLERALGRKGRITQTVDVEAERARIKKNIEEGKPISEGEVPVKQPDQGGLF
;
A
#
# COMPACT_ATOMS: atom_id res chain seq x y z
N MET A 1 16.63 79.64 -30.28
CA MET A 1 15.95 78.74 -29.32
C MET A 1 14.84 77.88 -29.93
N ARG A 2 14.08 78.37 -30.93
CA ARG A 2 12.96 77.63 -31.57
C ARG A 2 13.34 76.28 -32.21
N ARG A 3 14.53 76.15 -32.81
CA ARG A 3 15.02 74.91 -33.43
C ARG A 3 15.32 73.79 -32.43
N LYS A 4 15.85 74.15 -31.24
CA LYS A 4 16.12 73.18 -30.15
C LYS A 4 14.82 72.69 -29.50
N PHE A 5 13.83 73.58 -29.39
CA PHE A 5 12.48 73.20 -28.95
C PHE A 5 11.83 72.21 -29.92
N LEU A 6 11.86 72.47 -31.23
CA LEU A 6 11.29 71.56 -32.24
C LEU A 6 11.92 70.15 -32.24
N ILE A 7 13.23 70.06 -32.03
CA ILE A 7 13.93 68.77 -31.94
C ILE A 7 13.54 68.02 -30.65
N ALA A 8 13.36 68.73 -29.53
CA ALA A 8 12.94 68.14 -28.27
C ALA A 8 11.50 67.61 -28.34
N THR A 9 10.57 68.34 -28.99
CA THR A 9 9.19 67.86 -29.17
C THR A 9 9.09 66.66 -30.12
N LEU A 10 9.90 66.64 -31.18
CA LEU A 10 9.95 65.51 -32.13
C LEU A 10 10.51 64.23 -31.48
N LEU A 11 11.50 64.37 -30.61
CA LEU A 11 12.08 63.24 -29.87
C LEU A 11 11.11 62.71 -28.80
N ALA A 12 10.33 63.60 -28.18
CA ALA A 12 9.31 63.24 -27.21
C ALA A 12 8.10 62.52 -27.83
N SER A 13 7.71 62.84 -29.06
CA SER A 13 6.63 62.12 -29.75
C SER A 13 7.06 60.72 -30.24
N ALA A 14 8.34 60.52 -30.54
CA ALA A 14 8.87 59.21 -30.96
C ALA A 14 8.89 58.18 -29.82
N THR A 15 9.11 58.59 -28.57
CA THR A 15 9.14 57.67 -27.41
C THR A 15 7.75 57.17 -27.02
N VAL A 16 6.69 57.95 -27.25
CA VAL A 16 5.30 57.53 -26.95
C VAL A 16 4.75 56.56 -27.99
N ALA A 17 5.19 56.67 -29.26
CA ALA A 17 4.78 55.74 -30.32
C ALA A 17 5.27 54.29 -30.07
N SER A 18 6.42 54.12 -29.42
CA SER A 18 6.97 52.81 -29.04
C SER A 18 6.18 52.09 -27.94
N CYS A 19 5.32 52.79 -27.20
CA CYS A 19 4.46 52.18 -26.18
C CYS A 19 3.09 51.74 -26.75
N SER A 20 2.79 52.08 -28.01
CA SER A 20 1.52 51.73 -28.68
C SER A 20 1.60 50.49 -29.56
N GLY A 21 2.79 49.91 -29.76
CA GLY A 21 3.01 48.69 -30.54
C GLY A 21 3.27 47.50 -29.63
N GLY A 22 2.22 46.96 -28.99
CA GLY A 22 2.38 45.91 -27.99
C GLY A 22 1.15 45.06 -27.72
N ASN A 23 0.33 44.78 -28.74
CA ASN A 23 -0.87 43.94 -28.58
C ASN A 23 -0.69 42.51 -29.10
N GLU A 24 0.55 42.08 -29.40
CA GLU A 24 0.83 40.69 -29.76
C GLU A 24 1.07 39.79 -28.54
N PHE A 25 1.22 40.35 -27.33
CA PHE A 25 1.14 39.59 -26.07
C PHE A 25 -0.32 39.43 -25.63
N SER A 26 -1.20 39.10 -26.57
CA SER A 26 -2.59 38.76 -26.27
C SER A 26 -2.62 37.36 -25.66
N PHE A 27 -2.56 37.30 -24.32
CA PHE A 27 -2.79 36.10 -23.51
C PHE A 27 -4.18 35.46 -23.77
N SER A 28 -5.03 36.10 -24.58
CA SER A 28 -6.32 35.60 -25.06
C SER A 28 -6.23 34.60 -26.23
N LYS A 29 -5.06 34.40 -26.85
CA LYS A 29 -4.85 33.30 -27.83
C LYS A 29 -4.15 32.09 -27.20
N ARG A 30 -4.39 31.84 -25.92
CA ARG A 30 -3.93 30.60 -25.27
C ARG A 30 -4.83 29.47 -25.77
N SER A 31 -4.37 28.74 -26.78
CA SER A 31 -4.90 27.43 -27.15
C SER A 31 -4.60 26.47 -25.99
N THR A 32 -5.46 26.46 -24.97
CA THR A 32 -5.42 25.43 -23.93
C THR A 32 -5.72 24.08 -24.59
N PRO A 33 -4.83 23.07 -24.45
CA PRO A 33 -5.11 21.74 -24.97
C PRO A 33 -6.45 21.24 -24.40
N ASP A 34 -7.30 20.68 -25.25
CA ASP A 34 -8.60 20.15 -24.84
C ASP A 34 -8.42 19.01 -23.84
N GLU A 35 -8.69 19.30 -22.57
CA GLU A 35 -8.60 18.36 -21.45
C GLU A 35 -9.62 17.20 -21.53
N PHE A 36 -10.59 17.29 -22.43
CA PHE A 36 -11.59 16.25 -22.65
C PHE A 36 -11.33 15.39 -23.89
N MET A 37 -10.23 15.65 -24.62
CA MET A 37 -9.89 14.83 -25.78
C MET A 37 -9.48 13.41 -25.36
N VAL A 38 -10.35 12.45 -25.64
CA VAL A 38 -10.08 11.03 -25.39
C VAL A 38 -9.09 10.50 -26.43
N ARG A 39 -7.91 10.08 -25.98
CA ARG A 39 -6.92 9.37 -26.81
C ARG A 39 -7.21 7.86 -26.81
N PRO A 40 -7.08 7.17 -27.96
CA PRO A 40 -7.17 5.72 -27.99
C PRO A 40 -6.00 5.11 -27.21
N ARG A 41 -6.30 4.17 -26.31
CA ARG A 41 -5.28 3.37 -25.63
C ARG A 41 -4.83 2.23 -26.54
N ALA A 42 -3.55 1.87 -26.48
CA ALA A 42 -3.06 0.66 -27.11
C ALA A 42 -3.86 -0.57 -26.61
N PRO A 43 -4.14 -1.56 -27.46
CA PRO A 43 -4.85 -2.75 -27.06
C PRO A 43 -4.09 -3.49 -25.96
N LEU A 44 -4.81 -3.97 -24.94
CA LEU A 44 -4.27 -4.80 -23.88
C LEU A 44 -4.02 -6.20 -24.44
N THR A 45 -2.75 -6.61 -24.56
CA THR A 45 -2.40 -7.99 -24.88
C THR A 45 -2.33 -8.79 -23.59
N LEU A 46 -3.14 -9.83 -23.47
CA LEU A 46 -3.01 -10.77 -22.37
C LEU A 46 -1.67 -11.52 -22.51
N PRO A 47 -0.83 -11.59 -21.46
CA PRO A 47 0.31 -12.48 -21.47
C PRO A 47 -0.15 -13.94 -21.57
N PRO A 48 0.69 -14.86 -22.10
CA PRO A 48 0.36 -16.28 -22.13
C PRO A 48 0.13 -16.80 -20.70
N ASP A 49 -0.93 -17.58 -20.52
CA ASP A 49 -1.22 -18.24 -19.25
C ASP A 49 -0.16 -19.30 -18.96
N TYR A 50 0.72 -19.01 -17.99
CA TYR A 50 1.61 -20.02 -17.44
C TYR A 50 0.84 -20.75 -16.33
N GLU A 51 0.34 -21.94 -16.63
CA GLU A 51 -0.16 -22.87 -15.62
C GLU A 51 1.01 -23.33 -14.74
N LEU A 52 1.28 -22.59 -13.66
CA LEU A 52 2.23 -23.01 -12.66
C LEU A 52 1.65 -24.24 -11.93
N ARG A 53 2.36 -25.36 -11.98
CA ARG A 53 2.02 -26.56 -11.20
C ARG A 53 2.04 -26.19 -9.71
N ALA A 54 0.91 -26.43 -9.04
CA ALA A 54 0.80 -26.20 -7.60
C ALA A 54 1.81 -27.05 -6.81
N PRO A 55 2.46 -26.50 -5.78
CA PRO A 55 3.42 -27.25 -4.96
C PRO A 55 2.70 -28.35 -4.16
N SER A 56 3.29 -29.54 -4.12
CA SER A 56 2.79 -30.71 -3.37
C SER A 56 2.92 -30.50 -1.85
N GLY A 57 1.84 -30.75 -1.12
CA GLY A 57 1.61 -30.23 0.23
C GLY A 57 2.08 -31.07 1.43
N ASP A 58 3.06 -31.98 1.30
CA ASP A 58 3.49 -32.82 2.43
C ASP A 58 4.83 -32.41 3.08
N GLN A 59 5.61 -31.53 2.44
CA GLN A 59 6.80 -30.96 3.05
C GLN A 59 6.48 -29.56 3.55
N ARG A 60 6.34 -29.41 4.86
CA ARG A 60 6.55 -28.09 5.48
C ARG A 60 8.00 -27.73 5.20
N GLN A 61 8.22 -27.01 4.10
CA GLN A 61 9.49 -26.34 3.86
C GLN A 61 9.69 -25.42 5.06
N GLU A 62 10.71 -25.69 5.86
CA GLU A 62 11.33 -24.64 6.66
C GLU A 62 11.54 -23.48 5.70
N TYR A 63 10.87 -22.36 5.97
CA TYR A 63 10.90 -21.19 5.10
C TYR A 63 12.32 -20.62 5.13
N ALA A 64 13.19 -21.15 4.27
CA ALA A 64 14.43 -20.55 3.90
C ALA A 64 14.13 -19.74 2.64
N PRO A 65 14.23 -18.39 2.69
CA PRO A 65 13.95 -17.59 1.51
C PRO A 65 14.89 -18.06 0.39
N SER A 66 14.27 -18.44 -0.73
CA SER A 66 14.98 -18.83 -1.93
C SER A 66 15.90 -17.69 -2.39
N THR A 67 16.93 -18.01 -3.19
CA THR A 67 17.81 -16.98 -3.76
C THR A 67 17.01 -15.95 -4.57
N ALA A 68 15.97 -16.39 -5.27
CA ALA A 68 15.04 -15.53 -6.00
C ALA A 68 14.22 -14.62 -5.07
N GLU A 69 13.72 -15.13 -3.95
CA GLU A 69 13.01 -14.30 -2.96
C GLU A 69 13.94 -13.29 -2.28
N ARG A 70 15.21 -13.66 -2.03
CA ARG A 70 16.21 -12.71 -1.51
C ARG A 70 16.51 -11.61 -2.52
N GLN A 71 16.71 -11.96 -3.78
CA GLN A 71 16.91 -10.99 -4.86
C GLN A 71 15.67 -10.11 -5.09
N ALA A 72 14.47 -10.66 -4.97
CA ALA A 72 13.22 -9.90 -5.04
C ALA A 72 13.11 -8.93 -3.86
N ARG A 73 13.45 -9.38 -2.65
CA ARG A 73 13.51 -8.53 -1.46
C ARG A 73 14.55 -7.43 -1.60
N GLU A 74 15.73 -7.73 -2.11
CA GLU A 74 16.78 -6.75 -2.43
C GLU A 74 16.29 -5.73 -3.47
N ALA A 75 15.61 -6.18 -4.53
CA ALA A 75 15.05 -5.30 -5.56
C ALA A 75 13.87 -4.44 -5.06
N LEU A 76 13.10 -4.94 -4.09
CA LEU A 76 12.03 -4.20 -3.40
C LEU A 76 12.56 -3.31 -2.25
N GLY A 77 13.86 -3.32 -1.96
CA GLY A 77 14.46 -2.50 -0.91
C GLY A 77 14.31 -3.04 0.51
N ASP A 78 13.97 -4.32 0.67
CA ASP A 78 13.78 -5.01 1.96
C ASP A 78 15.12 -5.42 2.63
N THR A 79 16.25 -5.22 1.95
CA THR A 79 17.59 -5.47 2.51
C THR A 79 18.33 -4.17 2.78
N GLY A 80 18.15 -3.67 4.00
CA GLY A 80 19.04 -2.66 4.55
C GLY A 80 18.68 -1.25 4.14
N THR A 81 18.54 -0.42 5.15
CA THR A 81 18.57 1.05 5.13
C THR A 81 19.03 1.60 3.78
N SER A 82 18.07 1.88 2.88
CA SER A 82 18.23 3.03 2.01
C SER A 82 18.69 4.16 2.92
N GLU A 83 19.78 4.86 2.59
CA GLU A 83 20.28 5.94 3.44
C GLU A 83 19.18 6.99 3.57
N LEU A 84 18.38 6.83 4.63
CA LEU A 84 17.22 7.66 4.89
C LEU A 84 17.74 9.08 5.02
N THR A 85 17.23 9.95 4.17
CA THR A 85 17.55 11.36 4.27
C THR A 85 17.09 11.88 5.64
N PRO A 86 17.72 12.92 6.17
CA PRO A 86 17.27 13.52 7.44
C PRO A 86 15.78 13.92 7.44
N ALA A 87 15.24 14.27 6.27
CA ALA A 87 13.83 14.59 6.10
C ALA A 87 12.92 13.35 6.22
N GLU A 88 13.29 12.24 5.60
CA GLU A 88 12.56 10.96 5.73
C GLU A 88 12.60 10.45 7.16
N LEU A 89 13.75 10.56 7.83
CA LEU A 89 13.86 10.18 9.24
C LEU A 89 12.96 11.05 10.14
N ALA A 90 12.82 12.35 9.85
CA ALA A 90 11.92 13.23 10.58
C ALA A 90 10.45 12.81 10.42
N ILE A 91 10.04 12.45 9.20
CA ILE A 91 8.70 11.95 8.91
C ILE A 91 8.45 10.60 9.61
N LEU A 92 9.41 9.68 9.57
CA LEU A 92 9.31 8.38 10.23
C LEU A 92 9.20 8.51 11.75
N LYS A 93 9.98 9.41 12.36
CA LYS A 93 9.87 9.72 13.79
C LYS A 93 8.53 10.34 14.14
N GLN A 94 8.00 11.23 13.29
CA GLN A 94 6.67 11.79 13.48
C GLN A 94 5.58 10.72 13.34
N ALA A 95 5.76 9.75 12.45
CA ALA A 95 4.88 8.60 12.29
C ALA A 95 5.05 7.52 13.37
N GLY A 96 6.02 7.66 14.28
CA GLY A 96 6.32 6.68 15.32
C GLY A 96 6.91 5.37 14.79
N ALA A 97 7.39 5.35 13.55
CA ALA A 97 7.97 4.17 12.92
C ALA A 97 9.30 3.75 13.59
N ASP A 98 9.94 4.66 14.34
CA ASP A 98 11.13 4.41 15.15
C ASP A 98 10.86 3.53 16.39
N LYS A 99 9.59 3.36 16.77
CA LYS A 99 9.18 2.61 17.98
C LYS A 99 8.67 1.21 17.68
N VAL A 100 8.66 0.78 16.42
CA VAL A 100 8.12 -0.53 16.02
C VAL A 100 9.10 -1.63 16.44
N SER A 101 8.64 -2.58 17.25
CA SER A 101 9.45 -3.74 17.60
C SER A 101 9.54 -4.69 16.40
N GLY A 102 10.77 -5.04 16.00
CA GLY A 102 11.00 -6.00 14.91
C GLY A 102 10.45 -7.41 15.20
N ASN A 103 10.10 -7.68 16.46
CA ASN A 103 9.59 -8.95 16.97
C ASN A 103 8.16 -8.86 17.52
N ILE A 104 7.35 -7.89 17.07
CA ILE A 104 6.00 -7.64 17.61
C ILE A 104 5.10 -8.88 17.61
N ARG A 105 5.26 -9.78 16.63
CA ARG A 105 4.51 -11.05 16.59
C ARG A 105 4.82 -11.95 17.79
N ALA A 106 6.09 -12.13 18.12
CA ALA A 106 6.50 -12.96 19.26
C ALA A 106 6.07 -12.34 20.60
N GLU A 107 6.03 -11.01 20.68
CA GLU A 107 5.53 -10.29 21.84
C GLU A 107 4.03 -10.50 22.04
N ILE A 108 3.22 -10.30 21.00
CA ILE A 108 1.77 -10.57 21.02
C ILE A 108 1.48 -12.03 21.35
N ASP A 109 2.22 -12.98 20.77
CA ASP A 109 2.03 -14.40 21.02
C ASP A 109 2.30 -14.74 22.49
N ARG A 110 3.35 -14.17 23.08
CA ARG A 110 3.67 -14.35 24.51
C ARG A 110 2.59 -13.73 25.41
N GLU A 111 2.15 -12.53 25.10
CA GLU A 111 1.10 -11.85 25.86
C GLU A 111 -0.23 -12.61 25.80
N THR A 112 -0.59 -13.07 24.61
CA THR A 112 -1.80 -13.87 24.37
C THR A 112 -1.72 -15.20 25.14
N ALA A 113 -0.60 -15.92 25.07
CA ALA A 113 -0.42 -17.15 25.85
C ALA A 113 -0.56 -16.91 27.37
N ALA A 114 0.03 -15.83 27.89
CA ALA A 114 -0.08 -15.48 29.31
C ALA A 114 -1.50 -15.07 29.73
N LEU A 115 -2.34 -14.58 28.80
CA LEU A 115 -3.75 -14.31 29.05
C LEU A 115 -4.60 -15.59 29.02
N GLU A 116 -4.28 -16.53 28.13
CA GLU A 116 -4.94 -17.86 28.09
C GLU A 116 -4.82 -18.59 29.42
N GLU A 117 -3.63 -18.59 30.02
CA GLU A 117 -3.38 -19.25 31.31
C GLU A 117 -4.11 -18.57 32.48
N ARG A 118 -4.23 -17.24 32.45
CA ARG A 118 -4.86 -16.46 33.52
C ARG A 118 -6.38 -16.60 33.56
N ASN A 119 -7.02 -16.85 32.42
CA ASN A 119 -8.48 -16.96 32.31
C ASN A 119 -9.03 -18.36 32.67
N LEU A 120 -8.16 -19.34 32.94
CA LEU A 120 -8.58 -20.67 33.37
C LEU A 120 -9.01 -20.68 34.84
N SER A 121 -10.09 -21.42 35.13
CA SER A 121 -10.41 -21.76 36.52
C SER A 121 -9.34 -22.67 37.11
N VAL A 122 -9.20 -22.67 38.45
CA VAL A 122 -8.22 -23.51 39.15
C VAL A 122 -8.37 -24.99 38.81
N LEU A 123 -9.62 -25.46 38.68
CA LEU A 123 -9.92 -26.85 38.31
C LEU A 123 -9.48 -27.16 36.88
N GLU A 124 -9.72 -26.27 35.92
CA GLU A 124 -9.31 -26.48 34.53
C GLU A 124 -7.78 -26.47 34.39
N ARG A 125 -7.10 -25.58 35.11
CA ARG A 125 -5.64 -25.56 35.17
C ARG A 125 -5.08 -26.87 35.75
N ALA A 126 -5.71 -27.40 36.81
CA ALA A 126 -5.33 -28.69 37.40
C ALA A 126 -5.59 -29.88 36.45
N LEU A 127 -6.64 -29.81 35.65
CA LEU A 127 -6.97 -30.80 34.61
C LEU A 127 -6.12 -30.65 33.33
N GLY A 128 -5.16 -29.73 33.29
CA GLY A 128 -4.33 -29.48 32.11
C GLY A 128 -5.11 -28.93 30.92
N ARG A 129 -6.31 -28.37 31.14
CA ARG A 129 -7.09 -27.74 30.07
C ARG A 129 -6.45 -26.43 29.65
N LYS A 130 -6.50 -26.14 28.36
CA LYS A 130 -5.98 -24.91 27.77
C LYS A 130 -7.08 -23.86 27.66
N GLY A 131 -6.82 -22.66 28.16
CA GLY A 131 -7.72 -21.51 28.01
C GLY A 131 -7.76 -21.07 26.55
N ARG A 132 -8.87 -20.51 26.09
CA ARG A 132 -9.03 -20.06 24.71
C ARG A 132 -9.50 -18.61 24.69
N ILE A 133 -8.66 -17.73 24.14
CA ILE A 133 -9.07 -16.36 23.78
C ILE A 133 -9.13 -16.14 22.28
N THR A 134 -8.54 -17.04 21.48
CA THR A 134 -8.53 -16.92 20.02
C THR A 134 -9.46 -17.93 19.35
N GLN A 135 -10.24 -17.47 18.37
CA GLN A 135 -11.00 -18.31 17.46
C GLN A 135 -10.15 -18.56 16.21
N THR A 136 -9.83 -19.83 15.94
CA THR A 136 -9.07 -20.19 14.75
C THR A 136 -10.02 -20.37 13.57
N VAL A 137 -9.88 -19.53 12.55
CA VAL A 137 -10.65 -19.67 11.30
C VAL A 137 -10.26 -20.96 10.59
N ASP A 138 -11.24 -21.69 10.07
CA ASP A 138 -11.00 -22.82 9.19
C ASP A 138 -10.65 -22.32 7.78
N VAL A 139 -9.38 -22.50 7.40
CA VAL A 139 -8.85 -21.99 6.13
C VAL A 139 -9.55 -22.59 4.92
N GLU A 140 -9.89 -23.89 4.95
CA GLU A 140 -10.49 -24.57 3.80
C GLU A 140 -11.96 -24.20 3.64
N ALA A 141 -12.70 -24.19 4.75
CA ALA A 141 -14.11 -23.78 4.74
C ALA A 141 -14.25 -22.29 4.38
N GLU A 142 -13.36 -21.42 4.88
CA GLU A 142 -13.41 -19.99 4.56
C GLU A 142 -13.08 -19.73 3.09
N ARG A 143 -12.09 -20.45 2.55
CA ARG A 143 -11.78 -20.37 1.11
C ARG A 143 -12.97 -20.78 0.24
N ALA A 144 -13.70 -21.82 0.64
CA ALA A 144 -14.91 -22.26 -0.07
C ALA A 144 -16.03 -21.20 0.01
N ARG A 145 -16.25 -20.58 1.18
CA ARG A 145 -17.20 -19.48 1.36
C ARG A 145 -16.87 -18.30 0.45
N ILE A 146 -15.61 -17.86 0.44
CA ILE A 146 -15.16 -16.73 -0.39
C ILE A 146 -15.39 -17.02 -1.88
N LYS A 147 -15.04 -18.22 -2.36
CA LYS A 147 -15.28 -18.61 -3.76
C LYS A 147 -16.76 -18.54 -4.13
N LYS A 148 -17.62 -19.10 -3.28
CA LYS A 148 -19.07 -19.06 -3.47
C LYS A 148 -19.61 -17.62 -3.52
N ASN A 149 -19.14 -16.74 -2.62
CA ASN A 149 -19.57 -15.34 -2.65
C ASN A 149 -19.15 -14.62 -3.93
N ILE A 150 -17.95 -14.91 -4.45
CA ILE A 150 -17.46 -14.35 -5.71
C ILE A 150 -18.32 -14.85 -6.88
N GLU A 151 -18.66 -16.15 -6.92
CA GLU A 151 -19.52 -16.74 -7.96
C GLU A 151 -20.95 -16.18 -7.93
N GLU A 152 -21.48 -15.91 -6.74
CA GLU A 152 -22.81 -15.33 -6.54
C GLU A 152 -22.85 -13.81 -6.69
N GLY A 153 -21.70 -13.15 -6.95
CA GLY A 153 -21.60 -11.69 -7.08
C GLY A 153 -21.84 -10.93 -5.76
N LYS A 154 -21.74 -11.61 -4.62
CA LYS A 154 -21.91 -11.05 -3.28
C LYS A 154 -20.59 -10.47 -2.75
N PRO A 155 -20.62 -9.48 -1.85
CA PRO A 155 -19.42 -9.01 -1.18
C PRO A 155 -18.69 -10.12 -0.42
N ILE A 156 -17.36 -10.06 -0.42
CA ILE A 156 -16.47 -11.06 0.22
C ILE A 156 -16.75 -11.16 1.74
N SER A 157 -17.22 -10.08 2.36
CA SER A 157 -17.55 -10.02 3.79
C SER A 157 -18.92 -10.62 4.17
N GLU A 158 -19.70 -11.12 3.21
CA GLU A 158 -21.05 -11.61 3.50
C GLU A 158 -21.06 -13.05 4.04
N GLY A 159 -21.76 -13.25 5.16
CA GLY A 159 -21.90 -14.56 5.80
C GLY A 159 -20.97 -14.77 7.00
N GLU A 160 -21.20 -15.85 7.74
CA GLU A 160 -20.41 -16.20 8.92
C GLU A 160 -19.08 -16.83 8.52
N VAL A 161 -18.00 -16.39 9.15
CA VAL A 161 -16.66 -16.97 8.96
C VAL A 161 -16.61 -18.31 9.69
N PRO A 162 -16.32 -19.42 9.00
CA PRO A 162 -16.27 -20.73 9.61
C PRO A 162 -15.07 -20.82 10.55
N VAL A 163 -15.33 -21.20 11.79
CA VAL A 163 -14.32 -21.35 12.84
C VAL A 163 -14.07 -22.85 13.05
N LYS A 164 -12.80 -23.23 13.12
CA LYS A 164 -12.42 -24.61 13.42
C LYS A 164 -12.77 -24.92 14.88
N GLN A 165 -13.63 -25.91 15.10
CA GLN A 165 -13.87 -26.41 16.44
C GLN A 165 -12.60 -27.03 17.02
N PRO A 166 -12.31 -26.83 18.32
CA PRO A 166 -11.19 -27.50 18.95
C PRO A 166 -11.32 -29.01 18.80
N ASP A 167 -10.20 -29.66 18.53
CA ASP A 167 -10.02 -31.05 18.92
C ASP A 167 -10.15 -31.07 20.45
N GLN A 168 -11.31 -31.50 20.94
CA GLN A 168 -11.49 -31.78 22.36
C GLN A 168 -10.65 -33.01 22.63
N GLY A 169 -9.37 -32.81 22.96
CA GLY A 169 -8.47 -33.86 23.38
C GLY A 169 -9.20 -34.71 24.42
N GLY A 170 -9.65 -35.88 23.98
CA GLY A 170 -10.37 -36.82 24.81
C GLY A 170 -9.46 -37.24 25.94
N LEU A 171 -10.03 -37.40 27.13
CA LEU A 171 -9.36 -38.07 28.24
C LEU A 171 -9.34 -39.59 28.02
N PHE A 172 -8.86 -40.07 26.87
CA PHE A 172 -8.53 -41.48 26.61
C PHE A 172 -7.47 -41.60 25.51
#